data_AF-A0A101E9H0-F1
#
_entry.id   AF-A0A101E9H0-F1
#
_cell.length_a   1.000
_cell.length_b   1.000
_cell.length_c   1.000
_cell.angle_alpha   90.00
_cell.angle_beta   90.00
_cell.angle_gamma   90.00
#
_symmetry.space_group_name_H-M   'P 1'
#
loop_
_entity.id
_entity.type
_entity.pdbx_description
1 polymer ?
#
loop_
_entity_poly.entity_id
_entity_poly.type
_entity_poly.pdbx_seq_one_letter_code
_entity_poly.pdbx_strand_id
1 'polypeptide(L)'
;MIRKKMKLSNVDKPMLREFDPTTIQRIKEGAYLIKVISETEVAARKCEFYSANSVDKKVAEAFKVEANKLRKLARILQSYYESITKE
;
A
#
# COMPACT_ATOMS: atom_id res chain seq x y z
N MET A 1 -17.69 -40.19 36.91
CA MET A 1 -17.58 -40.40 35.45
C MET A 1 -18.81 -39.75 34.84
N ILE A 2 -18.74 -38.65 34.11
CA ILE A 2 -18.55 -38.63 32.65
C ILE A 2 -18.06 -37.21 32.29
N ARG A 3 -16.75 -36.98 32.36
CA ARG A 3 -16.09 -35.94 31.56
C ARG A 3 -15.49 -36.68 30.38
N LYS A 4 -16.18 -36.75 29.25
CA LYS A 4 -15.52 -37.03 27.96
C LYS A 4 -16.49 -36.85 26.79
N LYS A 5 -16.05 -35.96 25.90
CA LYS A 5 -16.20 -35.98 24.44
C LYS A 5 -17.55 -35.55 23.88
N MET A 6 -17.55 -34.38 23.27
CA MET A 6 -17.64 -34.30 21.81
C MET A 6 -17.05 -32.96 21.33
N LYS A 7 -15.76 -32.99 20.99
CA LYS A 7 -15.17 -32.04 20.04
C LYS A 7 -15.74 -32.42 18.67
N LEU A 8 -16.92 -31.90 18.33
CA LEU A 8 -17.53 -32.08 17.01
C LEU A 8 -16.81 -31.15 16.02
N SER A 9 -15.83 -31.75 15.35
CA SER A 9 -15.55 -31.62 13.91
C SER A 9 -15.43 -30.23 13.28
N ASN A 10 -14.20 -29.70 13.27
CA ASN A 10 -13.68 -28.80 12.23
C ASN A 10 -13.06 -29.63 11.05
N VAL A 11 -13.53 -30.86 10.80
CA VAL A 11 -12.82 -31.85 9.95
C VAL A 11 -12.74 -31.44 8.47
N ASP A 12 -13.64 -30.58 7.99
CA ASP A 12 -13.71 -30.22 6.56
C ASP A 12 -13.23 -28.81 6.22
N LYS A 13 -12.61 -28.09 7.16
CA LYS A 13 -11.98 -26.82 6.77
C LYS A 13 -10.68 -27.15 6.05
N PRO A 14 -10.50 -26.76 4.78
CA PRO A 14 -9.21 -26.89 4.13
C PRO A 14 -8.19 -26.20 5.03
N MET A 15 -7.19 -26.94 5.50
CA MET A 15 -6.09 -26.35 6.23
C MET A 15 -5.40 -25.40 5.26
N LEU A 16 -5.63 -24.09 5.44
CA LEU A 16 -4.89 -23.08 4.71
C LEU A 16 -3.42 -23.33 5.04
N ARG A 17 -2.61 -23.58 4.01
CA ARG A 17 -1.16 -23.67 4.18
C ARG A 17 -0.73 -22.37 4.85
N GLU A 18 -0.17 -22.49 6.05
CA GLU A 18 0.48 -21.34 6.68
C GLU A 18 1.62 -20.90 5.77
N PHE A 19 1.56 -19.65 5.33
CA PHE A 19 2.66 -19.06 4.59
C PHE A 19 3.90 -19.03 5.49
N ASP A 20 5.08 -19.23 4.91
CA ASP A 20 6.29 -19.01 5.67
C ASP A 20 6.38 -17.54 6.13
N PRO A 21 7.08 -17.25 7.24
CA PRO A 21 7.15 -15.90 7.79
C PRO A 21 7.62 -14.84 6.78
N THR A 22 8.49 -15.21 5.83
CA THR A 22 9.01 -14.31 4.79
C THR A 22 7.91 -13.92 3.82
N THR A 23 7.09 -14.88 3.39
CA THR A 23 5.95 -14.60 2.51
C THR A 23 4.91 -13.72 3.19
N ILE A 24 4.61 -13.97 4.48
CA ILE A 24 3.72 -13.10 5.27
C ILE A 24 4.26 -11.67 5.33
N GLN A 25 5.57 -11.53 5.57
CA GLN A 25 6.22 -10.22 5.63
C GLN A 25 6.13 -9.48 4.28
N ARG A 26 6.42 -10.16 3.17
CA ARG A 26 6.28 -9.59 1.81
C ARG A 26 4.86 -9.12 1.52
N ILE A 27 3.84 -9.88 1.95
CA ILE A 27 2.44 -9.48 1.79
C ILE A 27 2.14 -8.19 2.57
N LYS A 28 2.61 -8.11 3.83
CA LYS A 28 2.42 -6.91 4.67
C LYS A 28 3.13 -5.69 4.08
N GLU A 29 4.36 -5.86 3.63
CA GLU A 29 5.15 -4.81 2.98
C GLU A 29 4.50 -4.36 1.67
N GLY A 30 4.04 -5.30 0.84
CA GLY A 30 3.31 -5.00 -0.40
C GLY A 30 2.03 -4.22 -0.15
N ALA A 31 1.22 -4.64 0.84
CA ALA A 31 0.00 -3.91 1.21
C ALA A 31 0.30 -2.49 1.72
N TYR A 32 1.37 -2.33 2.50
CA TYR A 32 1.82 -1.02 2.95
C TYR A 32 2.27 -0.14 1.77
N LEU A 33 3.05 -0.68 0.84
CA LEU A 33 3.50 0.06 -0.35
C LEU A 33 2.33 0.53 -1.21
N ILE A 34 1.32 -0.32 -1.45
CA ILE A 34 0.12 0.06 -2.21
C ILE A 34 -0.56 1.28 -1.56
N LYS A 35 -0.71 1.27 -0.23
CA LYS A 35 -1.29 2.39 0.50
C LYS A 35 -0.46 3.66 0.34
N VAL A 36 0.86 3.57 0.52
CA VAL A 36 1.75 4.73 0.40
C VAL A 36 1.75 5.29 -1.03
N ILE A 37 1.74 4.44 -2.06
CA ILE A 37 1.63 4.87 -3.46
C ILE A 37 0.33 5.64 -3.67
N SER A 38 -0.81 5.10 -3.21
CA SER A 38 -2.12 5.73 -3.33
C SER A 38 -2.17 7.11 -2.65
N GLU A 39 -1.67 7.20 -1.41
CA GLU A 39 -1.63 8.45 -0.66
C GLU A 39 -0.72 9.49 -1.34
N THR A 40 0.41 9.04 -1.90
CA THR A 40 1.34 9.89 -2.66
C THR A 40 0.68 10.46 -3.92
N GLU A 41 -0.09 9.66 -4.66
CA GLU A 41 -0.81 10.14 -5.84
C GLU A 41 -1.95 11.11 -5.48
N VAL A 42 -2.67 10.85 -4.38
CA VAL A 42 -3.69 11.79 -3.88
C VAL A 42 -3.04 13.11 -3.47
N ALA A 43 -1.90 13.07 -2.77
CA ALA A 43 -1.16 14.26 -2.41
C ALA A 43 -0.70 15.04 -3.65
N ALA A 44 -0.16 14.36 -4.66
CA ALA A 44 0.24 15.00 -5.91
C ALA A 44 -0.92 15.73 -6.59
N ARG A 45 -2.10 15.10 -6.68
CA ARG A 45 -3.31 15.73 -7.25
C ARG A 45 -3.76 16.95 -6.44
N LYS A 46 -3.68 16.90 -5.12
CA LYS A 46 -3.99 18.06 -4.27
C LYS A 46 -3.01 19.21 -4.51
N CYS A 47 -1.72 18.92 -4.62
CA CYS A 47 -0.72 19.92 -4.96
C CYS A 47 -1.02 20.57 -6.32
N GLU A 48 -1.38 19.80 -7.34
CA GLU A 48 -1.79 20.38 -8.63
C GLU A 48 -3.03 21.26 -8.53
N PHE A 49 -4.05 20.80 -7.80
CA PHE A 49 -5.25 21.58 -7.55
C PHE A 49 -4.91 22.92 -6.90
N TYR A 50 -4.08 22.93 -5.85
CA TYR A 50 -3.68 24.17 -5.18
C TYR A 50 -2.77 25.05 -6.04
N SER A 51 -1.92 24.45 -6.87
CA SER A 51 -1.10 25.18 -7.83
C SER A 51 -1.97 25.95 -8.82
N ALA A 52 -2.98 25.30 -9.41
CA ALA A 52 -3.89 25.89 -10.38
C ALA A 52 -4.80 26.98 -9.80
N ASN A 53 -5.13 26.89 -8.51
CA ASN A 53 -6.01 27.84 -7.82
C ASN A 53 -5.25 28.94 -7.05
N SER A 54 -3.91 28.91 -7.02
CA SER A 54 -3.13 29.92 -6.30
C SER A 54 -3.00 31.21 -7.09
N VAL A 55 -3.33 32.33 -6.46
CA VAL A 55 -3.11 33.69 -7.00
C VAL A 55 -1.63 34.08 -6.96
N ASP A 56 -0.91 33.65 -5.93
CA ASP A 56 0.53 33.89 -5.79
C ASP A 56 1.33 32.91 -6.67
N LYS A 57 2.14 33.44 -7.58
CA LYS A 57 2.96 32.67 -8.51
C LYS A 57 4.02 31.80 -7.82
N LYS A 58 4.62 32.25 -6.72
CA LYS A 58 5.62 31.47 -5.96
C LYS A 58 4.95 30.31 -5.25
N VAL A 59 3.77 30.52 -4.68
CA VAL A 59 2.98 29.45 -4.05
C VAL A 59 2.54 28.43 -5.10
N ALA A 60 2.05 28.91 -6.25
CA ALA A 60 1.67 28.06 -7.37
C ALA A 60 2.84 27.17 -7.84
N GLU A 61 4.02 27.77 -8.00
CA GLU A 61 5.23 27.03 -8.43
C GLU A 61 5.70 26.04 -7.35
N ALA A 62 5.67 26.40 -6.07
CA ALA A 62 6.04 25.49 -4.98
C ALA A 62 5.17 24.22 -5.00
N PHE A 63 3.86 24.37 -5.14
CA PHE A 63 2.95 23.24 -5.26
C PHE A 63 3.18 22.42 -6.54
N LYS A 64 3.49 23.07 -7.67
CA LYS A 64 3.79 22.39 -8.93
C LYS A 64 5.05 21.54 -8.84
N VAL A 65 6.11 22.09 -8.23
CA VAL A 65 7.37 21.37 -7.96
C VAL A 65 7.10 20.16 -7.06
N GLU A 66 6.31 20.34 -6.00
CA GLU A 66 5.99 19.26 -5.08
C GLU A 66 5.16 18.15 -5.73
N ALA A 67 4.14 18.51 -6.53
CA ALA A 67 3.37 17.54 -7.31
C ALA A 67 4.26 16.68 -8.22
N ASN A 68 5.26 17.29 -8.87
CA ASN A 68 6.20 16.58 -9.73
C ASN A 68 7.13 15.64 -8.94
N LYS A 69 7.57 16.03 -7.74
CA LYS A 69 8.37 15.16 -6.86
C LYS A 69 7.54 13.97 -6.39
N LEU A 70 6.32 14.20 -5.93
CA LEU A 70 5.41 13.14 -5.48
C LEU A 70 5.12 12.13 -6.59
N ARG A 71 4.91 12.57 -7.83
CA ARG A 71 4.77 11.65 -8.98
C ARG A 71 6.00 10.81 -9.26
N LYS A 72 7.18 11.41 -9.18
CA LYS A 72 8.44 10.67 -9.34
C LYS A 72 8.58 9.62 -8.23
N LEU A 73 8.27 10.00 -6.99
CA LEU A 73 8.28 9.09 -5.85
C LEU A 73 7.28 7.94 -6.04
N ALA A 74 6.04 8.22 -6.44
CA ALA A 74 5.03 7.20 -6.70
C ALA A 74 5.51 6.18 -7.76
N ARG A 75 6.17 6.63 -8.83
CA ARG A 75 6.76 5.73 -9.84
C ARG A 75 7.87 4.85 -9.26
N ILE A 76 8.76 5.42 -8.44
CA ILE A 76 9.84 4.66 -7.78
C ILE A 76 9.25 3.61 -6.85
N LEU A 77 8.25 3.98 -6.03
CA LEU A 77 7.56 3.06 -5.12
C LEU A 77 6.83 1.96 -5.89
N GLN A 78 6.20 2.29 -7.02
CA GLN A 78 5.57 1.30 -7.90
C GLN A 78 6.59 0.32 -8.48
N SER A 79 7.75 0.81 -8.97
CA SER A 79 8.83 -0.07 -9.43
C SER A 79 9.37 -0.97 -8.32
N TYR A 80 9.49 -0.46 -7.10
CA TYR A 80 9.89 -1.27 -5.95
C TYR A 80 8.84 -2.33 -5.60
N TYR A 81 7.56 -1.96 -5.55
CA TYR A 81 6.46 -2.90 -5.34
C TYR A 81 6.47 -4.02 -6.40
N GLU A 82 6.68 -3.70 -7.68
CA GLU A 82 6.80 -4.69 -8.73
C GLU A 82 8.03 -5.59 -8.56
N SER A 83 9.17 -5.05 -8.10
CA SER A 83 10.38 -5.85 -7.88
C SER A 83 10.26 -6.90 -6.76
N ILE A 84 9.39 -6.67 -5.78
CA ILE A 84 9.16 -7.62 -4.67
C ILE A 84 8.01 -8.58 -4.93
N THR A 85 7.21 -8.33 -5.98
CA THR A 85 6.01 -9.12 -6.33
C THR A 85 6.17 -9.91 -7.63
N LYS A 86 7.13 -9.56 -8.49
CA LYS A 86 7.51 -10.36 -9.66
C LYS A 86 8.43 -11.51 -9.22
N GLU A 87 7.98 -12.74 -9.45
CA GLU A 87 8.79 -13.96 -9.36
C GLU A 87 9.80 -14.08 -10.51
#